data_AF-A0A512B706-F1
#
_entry.id   AF-A0A512B706-F1
#
_cell.length_a   1.000
_cell.length_b   1.000
_cell.length_c   1.000
_cell.angle_alpha   90.00
_cell.angle_beta   90.00
_cell.angle_gamma   90.00
#
_symmetry.space_group_name_H-M   'P 1'
#
loop_
_entity.id
_entity.type
_entity.pdbx_description
1 polymer ?
#
loop_
_entity_poly.entity_id
_entity_poly.type
_entity_poly.pdbx_seq_one_letter_code
_entity_poly.pdbx_strand_id
1 'polypeptide(L)' 'MNIDEPNKGNNKLLMKYLGLATQLMISLALAVFIGLKLDKWLSFSTPLLVWILPLLVLVGMIWQIIKDTSKK' A
#
# COMPACT_ATOMS: atom_id res chain seq x y z
N MET A 1 -29.55 23.91 -29.93
CA MET A 1 -28.75 22.69 -29.70
C MET A 1 -28.02 22.89 -28.38
N ASN A 2 -28.55 22.39 -27.26
CA ASN A 2 -27.89 22.51 -25.96
C ASN A 2 -26.91 21.34 -25.88
N ILE A 3 -25.61 21.63 -25.88
CA ILE A 3 -24.57 20.61 -25.80
C ILE A 3 -24.42 20.28 -24.32
N ASP A 4 -24.90 19.12 -23.93
CA ASP A 4 -24.78 18.60 -22.56
C ASP A 4 -23.29 18.62 -22.14
N GLU A 5 -22.96 19.48 -21.17
CA GLU A 5 -21.61 19.51 -20.60
C GLU A 5 -21.28 18.12 -20.03
N PRO A 6 -20.13 17.53 -20.37
CA PRO A 6 -19.75 16.23 -19.84
C PRO A 6 -19.67 16.34 -18.31
N ASN A 7 -20.44 15.51 -17.62
CA ASN A 7 -20.53 15.40 -16.16
C ASN A 7 -19.13 15.22 -15.53
N LYS A 8 -18.44 16.33 -15.25
CA LYS A 8 -17.06 16.40 -14.71
C LYS A 8 -16.95 15.86 -13.28
N GLY A 9 -18.07 15.72 -12.56
CA GLY A 9 -18.09 15.25 -11.17
C GLY A 9 -17.67 13.78 -11.03
N ASN A 10 -18.18 12.91 -11.91
CA ASN A 10 -17.94 11.47 -11.82
C ASN A 10 -16.51 11.09 -12.24
N ASN A 11 -16.00 11.72 -13.30
CA ASN A 11 -14.64 11.44 -13.80
C ASN A 11 -13.56 11.86 -12.81
N LYS A 12 -13.77 12.95 -12.04
CA LYS A 12 -12.82 13.40 -11.01
C LYS A 12 -12.75 12.44 -9.83
N LEU A 13 -13.87 11.85 -9.43
CA LEU A 13 -13.90 10.81 -8.41
C LEU A 13 -13.17 9.56 -8.91
N LEU A 14 -13.49 9.08 -10.11
CA LEU A 14 -12.83 7.93 -10.72
C LEU A 14 -11.32 8.13 -10.81
N MET A 15 -10.86 9.30 -11.27
CA MET A 15 -9.43 9.60 -11.36
C MET A 15 -8.75 9.68 -9.99
N LYS A 16 -9.45 10.17 -8.96
CA LYS A 16 -8.97 10.15 -7.58
C LYS A 16 -8.83 8.72 -7.04
N TYR A 17 -9.82 7.85 -7.26
CA TYR A 17 -9.76 6.46 -6.84
C TYR A 17 -8.69 5.66 -7.59
N LEU A 18 -8.52 5.90 -8.89
CA LEU A 18 -7.44 5.33 -9.69
C LEU A 18 -6.07 5.77 -9.17
N GLY A 19 -5.90 7.03 -8.79
CA GLY A 19 -4.68 7.53 -8.16
C GLY A 19 -4.37 6.83 -6.83
N LEU A 20 -5.38 6.68 -5.97
CA LEU A 20 -5.25 5.94 -4.71
C LEU A 20 -4.92 4.46 -4.94
N ALA A 21 -5.61 3.80 -5.87
CA ALA A 21 -5.35 2.40 -6.21
C ALA A 21 -3.95 2.20 -6.79
N THR A 22 -3.48 3.13 -7.62
CA THR A 22 -2.13 3.12 -8.19
C THR A 22 -1.08 3.30 -7.10
N GLN A 23 -1.32 4.23 -6.15
CA GLN A 23 -0.44 4.43 -5.00
C GLN A 23 -0.34 3.15 -4.15
N LEU A 24 -1.45 2.46 -3.91
CA LEU A 24 -1.46 1.17 -3.19
C LEU A 24 -0.70 0.09 -3.98
N MET A 25 -0.97 -0.06 -5.27
CA MET A 25 -0.28 -1.01 -6.16
C MET A 25 1.24 -0.81 -6.17
N ILE A 26 1.70 0.44 -6.31
CA ILE A 26 3.13 0.78 -6.29
C ILE A 26 3.74 0.45 -4.93
N SER A 27 3.05 0.80 -3.84
CA SER A 27 3.53 0.53 -2.48
C SER A 27 3.67 -0.97 -2.22
N LEU A 28 2.69 -1.76 -2.66
CA LEU A 28 2.71 -3.23 -2.58
C LEU A 28 3.84 -3.82 -3.44
N ALA A 29 3.97 -3.39 -4.69
CA ALA A 29 5.02 -3.86 -5.59
C ALA A 29 6.41 -3.57 -5.03
N LEU A 30 6.63 -2.36 -4.49
CA LEU A 30 7.88 -1.99 -3.84
C LEU A 30 8.15 -2.80 -2.58
N ALA A 31 7.15 -2.99 -1.72
CA ALA A 31 7.31 -3.79 -0.50
C ALA A 31 7.69 -5.24 -0.82
N VAL A 32 7.03 -5.85 -1.82
CA VAL A 32 7.35 -7.20 -2.29
C VAL A 32 8.72 -7.25 -2.94
N PHE A 33 9.06 -6.30 -3.80
CA PHE A 33 10.35 -6.27 -4.47
C PHE A 33 11.52 -6.08 -3.50
N ILE A 34 11.36 -5.19 -2.52
CA ILE A 34 12.33 -4.97 -1.44
C ILE A 34 12.45 -6.23 -0.59
N GLY A 35 11.32 -6.87 -0.24
CA GLY A 35 11.30 -8.14 0.49
C GLY A 35 12.07 -9.24 -0.24
N LEU A 36 11.82 -9.43 -1.53
CA LEU A 36 12.53 -10.42 -2.37
C LEU A 36 14.02 -10.10 -2.50
N LYS A 37 14.38 -8.82 -2.64
CA LYS A 37 15.78 -8.40 -2.76
C LYS A 37 16.55 -8.58 -1.45
N LEU A 38 15.95 -8.26 -0.30
CA LEU A 38 16.55 -8.51 1.01
C LEU A 38 16.68 -9.99 1.30
N ASP A 39 15.65 -10.79 0.99
CA ASP A 39 15.65 -12.24 1.18
C ASP A 39 16.79 -12.91 0.41
N LYS A 40 17.00 -12.47 -0.86
CA LYS A 40 18.12 -12.91 -1.69
C LYS A 40 19.49 -12.41 -1.20
N TRP A 41 19.56 -11.21 -0.64
CA TRP A 41 20.81 -10.64 -0.12
C TRP A 41 21.25 -11.29 1.20
N LEU A 42 20.29 -11.75 2.01
CA LEU A 42 20.53 -12.49 3.25
C LEU A 42 20.82 -13.99 3.02
N SER A 43 20.74 -14.51 1.78
CA SER A 43 20.95 -15.92 1.44
C SER A 43 20.10 -16.91 2.28
N PHE A 44 18.93 -16.48 2.76
CA PHE A 44 18.03 -17.40 3.43
C PHE A 44 17.45 -18.37 2.40
N SER A 45 17.68 -19.67 2.59
CA SER A 45 17.21 -20.74 1.69
C SER A 45 15.68 -20.89 1.67
N THR A 46 14.98 -20.14 2.51
CA THR A 46 13.53 -20.17 2.67
C THR A 46 12.99 -18.74 2.57
N PRO A 47 11.93 -18.47 1.77
CA PRO A 47 11.39 -17.12 1.53
C PRO A 47 10.62 -16.57 2.73
N LEU A 48 11.30 -16.50 3.87
CA LEU A 48 10.74 -16.14 5.17
C LEU A 48 10.48 -14.65 5.26
N LEU A 49 11.33 -13.80 4.65
CA LEU A 49 11.13 -12.35 4.69
C LEU A 49 9.85 -11.92 3.94
N VAL A 50 9.46 -12.63 2.88
CA VAL A 50 8.21 -12.37 2.14
C VAL A 50 6.99 -12.59 3.04
N TRP A 51 7.08 -13.49 4.03
CA TRP A 51 6.05 -13.74 5.03
C TRP A 51 6.19 -12.85 6.27
N ILE A 52 7.41 -12.58 6.71
CA ILE A 52 7.69 -11.80 7.92
C ILE A 52 7.47 -10.31 7.72
N LEU A 53 7.78 -9.75 6.54
CA LEU A 53 7.50 -8.33 6.25
C LEU A 53 6.02 -7.97 6.43
N PRO A 54 5.05 -8.66 5.78
CA PRO A 54 3.63 -8.35 5.97
C PRO A 54 3.19 -8.58 7.42
N LEU A 55 3.75 -9.58 8.11
CA LEU A 55 3.48 -9.80 9.54
C LEU A 55 4.02 -8.64 10.41
N LEU A 56 5.20 -8.13 10.10
CA LEU A 56 5.84 -7.01 10.79
C LEU A 56 5.07 -5.70 10.54
N VAL A 57 4.57 -5.49 9.32
CA VAL A 57 3.70 -4.34 8.99
C VAL A 57 2.41 -4.41 9.82
N LEU A 58 1.81 -5.59 9.97
CA LEU A 58 0.64 -5.80 10.82
C LEU A 58 0.93 -5.45 12.29
N VAL A 59 2.03 -5.97 12.84
CA VAL A 59 2.44 -5.66 14.22
C VAL A 59 2.74 -4.17 14.37
N GLY A 60 3.41 -3.56 13.39
CA GLY A 60 3.72 -2.13 13.36
C GLY A 60 2.47 -1.25 13.34
N MET A 61 1.45 -1.61 12.56
CA MET A 61 0.17 -0.91 12.55
C MET A 61 -0.54 -1.01 13.90
N ILE A 62 -0.62 -2.21 14.48
CA ILE A 62 -1.23 -2.40 15.80
C ILE A 62 -0.48 -1.58 16.85
N TRP A 63 0.86 -1.59 16.80
CA TRP A 63 1.69 -0.82 17.72
C TRP A 63 1.52 0.69 17.54
N GLN A 64 1.40 1.16 16.31
CA GLN A 64 1.12 2.55 16.00
C GLN A 64 -0.25 2.97 16.53
N ILE A 65 -1.28 2.15 16.32
CA ILE A 65 -2.63 2.39 16.85
C ILE A 65 -2.62 2.46 18.38
N ILE A 66 -1.93 1.52 19.05
CA ILE A 66 -1.77 1.54 20.52
C ILE A 66 -1.08 2.83 20.96
N LYS A 67 0.01 3.22 20.30
CA LYS A 67 0.77 4.42 20.67
C LYS A 67 -0.03 5.71 20.43
N ASP A 68 -0.77 5.78 19.35
CA ASP A 68 -1.64 6.91 19.01
C ASP A 68 -2.84 6.99 19.95
N THR A 69 -3.35 5.84 20.41
CA THR A 69 -4.47 5.77 21.38
C THR A 69 -4.01 6.06 22.82
N SER A 70 -2.82 5.63 23.21
CA SER A 70 -2.24 5.88 24.55
C SER A 70 -1.75 7.32 24.75
N LYS A 71 -1.71 8.14 23.71
CA LYS A 71 -1.40 9.58 23.80
C LYS A 71 -2.61 10.45 24.17
N LYS A 72 -3.60 9.89 24.86
CA LYS A 72 -4.77 10.61 25.35
C LYS A 72 -4.86 10.63 26.87
#